data_AF-A0A1X9ML44-F1
#
_entry.id   AF-A0A1X9ML44-F1
#
_cell.length_a   1.000
_cell.length_b   1.000
_cell.length_c   1.000
_cell.angle_alpha   90.00
_cell.angle_beta   90.00
_cell.angle_gamma   90.00
#
_symmetry.space_group_name_H-M   'P 1'
#
loop_
_entity.id
_entity.type
_entity.pdbx_description
1 polymer ?
#
loop_
_entity_poly.entity_id
_entity_poly.type
_entity_poly.pdbx_seq_one_letter_code
_entity_poly.pdbx_strand_id
1 'polypeptide(L)' 'MTKIQLFQLVAILALVIFVIYSYQAEATVTWLFYLIAVINIVLWILRMNERRKN' A
#
# COMPACT_ATOMS: atom_id res chain seq x y z
N MET A 1 16.62 0.42 -7.19
CA MET A 1 15.44 0.32 -6.31
C MET A 1 15.69 -0.77 -5.28
N THR A 2 15.56 -0.49 -3.99
CA THR A 2 15.63 -1.56 -2.98
C THR A 2 14.39 -2.45 -3.10
N LYS A 3 14.49 -3.73 -2.70
CA LYS A 3 13.37 -4.68 -2.81
C LYS A 3 12.11 -4.13 -2.11
N ILE A 4 12.28 -3.43 -0.99
CA ILE A 4 11.20 -2.78 -0.23
C ILE A 4 10.51 -1.68 -1.06
N GLN A 5 11.27 -0.85 -1.80
CA GLN A 5 10.68 0.17 -2.68
C GLN A 5 9.82 -0.45 -3.79
N LEU A 6 10.23 -1.60 -4.31
CA LEU A 6 9.50 -2.35 -5.34
C LEU A 6 8.17 -2.91 -4.78
N PHE A 7 8.21 -3.52 -3.59
CA PHE A 7 7.00 -3.97 -2.91
C PHE A 7 6.06 -2.82 -2.56
N GLN A 8 6.60 -1.67 -2.18
CA GLN A 8 5.82 -0.49 -1.87
C GLN A 8 5.16 0.11 -3.11
N LEU A 9 5.82 0.07 -4.27
CA LEU A 9 5.22 0.46 -5.54
C LEU A 9 4.02 -0.43 -5.89
N VAL A 10 4.16 -1.76 -5.72
CA VAL A 10 3.08 -2.72 -5.94
C VAL A 10 1.92 -2.49 -4.97
N ALA A 11 2.20 -2.25 -3.69
CA ALA A 11 1.19 -1.99 -2.67
C ALA A 11 0.41 -0.68 -2.93
N ILE A 12 1.09 0.36 -3.44
CA ILE A 12 0.45 1.61 -3.84
C ILE A 12 -0.42 1.38 -5.09
N LEU A 13 0.09 0.65 -6.10
CA LEU A 13 -0.67 0.31 -7.30
C LEU A 13 -1.96 -0.46 -6.96
N ALA A 14 -1.88 -1.44 -6.06
CA ALA A 14 -3.05 -2.16 -5.59
C ALA A 14 -4.08 -1.25 -4.93
N LEU A 15 -3.62 -0.25 -4.16
CA LEU A 15 -4.48 0.74 -3.50
C LEU A 15 -5.16 1.65 -4.53
N VAL A 16 -4.44 2.10 -5.56
CA VAL A 16 -5.00 2.91 -6.65
C VAL A 16 -6.05 2.13 -7.43
N ILE A 17 -5.78 0.88 -7.80
CA ILE A 17 -6.74 0.00 -8.48
C ILE A 17 -7.99 -0.18 -7.63
N PHE A 18 -7.81 -0.45 -6.33
CA PHE A 18 -8.91 -0.61 -5.40
C PHE A 18 -9.77 0.67 -5.33
N VAL A 19 -9.17 1.85 -5.23
CA VAL A 19 -9.91 3.13 -5.20
C VAL A 19 -10.72 3.31 -6.47
N ILE A 20 -10.14 3.07 -7.64
CA ILE A 20 -10.85 3.17 -8.93
C ILE A 20 -12.06 2.22 -8.97
N TYR A 21 -11.87 0.98 -8.52
CA TYR A 21 -12.95 0.01 -8.43
C TYR A 21 -14.05 0.45 -7.44
N SER A 22 -13.64 0.97 -6.27
CA SER A 22 -14.56 1.46 -5.23
C SER A 22 -15.46 2.58 -5.74
N TYR A 23 -14.91 3.51 -6.54
CA TYR A 23 -15.67 4.59 -7.18
C TYR A 23 -16.72 4.06 -8.16
N GLN A 24 -16.44 2.97 -8.88
CA GLN A 24 -17.40 2.37 -9.81
C GLN A 24 -18.47 1.54 -9.09
N ALA A 25 -18.13 0.93 -7.96
CA ALA A 25 -19.01 0.04 -7.21
C ALA A 25 -19.83 0.73 -6.11
N GLU A 26 -19.74 2.07 -5.99
CA GLU A 26 -20.33 2.87 -4.90
C GLU A 26 -19.97 2.37 -3.49
N ALA A 27 -18.91 1.58 -3.37
CA ALA A 27 -18.39 1.10 -2.11
C ALA A 27 -17.54 2.21 -1.48
N THR A 28 -17.81 2.57 -0.23
CA THR A 28 -17.11 3.68 0.45
C THR A 28 -15.85 3.20 1.17
N VAL A 29 -15.97 2.18 2.02
CA VAL A 29 -14.83 1.57 2.72
C VAL A 29 -15.15 0.11 3.00
N THR A 30 -14.31 -0.82 2.52
CA THR A 30 -14.44 -2.25 2.81
C THR A 30 -13.27 -2.75 3.64
N TRP A 31 -13.41 -3.93 4.23
CA TRP A 31 -12.31 -4.62 4.93
C TRP A 31 -11.05 -4.77 4.05
N LEU A 32 -11.23 -4.87 2.73
CA LEU A 32 -10.14 -4.97 1.76
C LEU A 32 -9.28 -3.69 1.72
N PHE A 33 -9.91 -2.52 1.87
CA PHE A 33 -9.21 -1.24 1.96
C PHE A 33 -8.28 -1.21 3.17
N TYR A 34 -8.78 -1.61 4.35
CA TYR A 34 -7.99 -1.65 5.57
C TYR A 34 -6.80 -2.61 5.45
N LEU A 35 -7.00 -3.77 4.81
CA LEU A 35 -5.92 -4.73 4.57
C LEU A 35 -4.81 -4.14 3.68
N ILE A 36 -5.17 -3.50 2.56
CA ILE A 36 -4.21 -2.85 1.66
C ILE A 36 -3.51 -1.68 2.36
N ALA A 37 -4.23 -0.89 3.15
CA ALA A 37 -3.68 0.23 3.92
C ALA A 37 -2.66 -0.24 4.96
N VAL A 38 -2.96 -1.30 5.71
CA VAL A 38 -2.04 -1.88 6.71
C VAL A 38 -0.74 -2.37 6.04
N ILE A 39 -0.84 -3.07 4.90
CA ILE A 39 0.35 -3.52 4.15
C ILE A 39 1.21 -2.32 3.72
N ASN A 40 0.59 -1.24 3.24
CA ASN A 40 1.31 -0.02 2.87
C ASN A 40 2.03 0.63 4.06
N ILE A 41 1.38 0.68 5.23
CA ILE A 41 1.97 1.22 6.47
C ILE A 41 3.15 0.36 6.92
N VAL A 42 3.02 -0.97 6.92
CA VAL A 42 4.09 -1.89 7.31
C VAL A 42 5.31 -1.72 6.39
N LEU A 43 5.09 -1.67 5.07
CA LEU A 43 6.17 -1.45 4.09
C LEU A 43 6.85 -0.09 4.28
N TRP A 44 6.08 0.93 4.66
CA TRP A 44 6.63 2.25 4.98
C TRP A 44 7.52 2.24 6.22
N ILE A 45 7.12 1.56 7.29
CA ILE A 45 7.95 1.38 8.50
C ILE A 45 9.23 0.62 8.16
N LEU A 46 9.13 -0.47 7.38
CA LEU A 46 10.31 -1.23 6.95
C LEU A 46 11.27 -0.38 6.12
N ARG A 47 10.74 0.46 5.22
CA ARG A 47 11.55 1.41 4.45
C ARG A 47 12.22 2.45 5.34
N MET A 48 11.55 2.91 6.39
CA MET A 48 12.13 3.86 7.35
C MET A 48 13.30 3.22 8.11
N ASN A 49 13.17 1.95 8.49
CA ASN A 49 14.25 1.19 9.13
C ASN A 49 15.42 0.95 8.17
N GLU A 50 15.17 0.64 6.89
CA GLU A 50 16.21 0.50 5.87
C GLU A 50 17.03 1.81 5.70
N ARG A 51 16.36 2.97 5.74
CA ARG A 51 17.02 4.29 5.69
C ARG A 51 17.81 4.65 6.95
N ARG A 52 17.49 4.08 8.11
CA ARG A 52 18.20 4.34 9.37
C ARG A 52 19.45 3.47 9.53
N LYS A 53 19.53 2.38 8.78
CA LYS A 53 20.60 1.39 8.87
C LYS A 53 21.75 1.65 7.88
N ASN A 54 21.50 2.46 6.85
CA ASN A 54 22.48 3.04 5.93
C ASN A 54 22.80 4.47 6.33
#